data_AF-A9MIL2-F1
#
_entry.id   AF-A9MIL2-F1
#
_cell.length_a   1.000
_cell.length_b   1.000
_cell.length_c   1.000
_cell.angle_alpha   90.00
_cell.angle_beta   90.00
_cell.angle_gamma   90.00
#
_symmetry.space_group_name_H-M   'P 1'
#
loop_
_entity.id
_entity.type
_entity.pdbx_description
1 polymer ?
#
loop_
_entity_poly.entity_id
_entity_poly.type
_entity_poly.pdbx_seq_one_letter_code
_entity_poly.pdbx_strand_id
1 'polypeptide(L)'
;MRRADLRYRKAYQFRHTYACWSLAAGANPNFIAAQMGHANAQMVYTIYGAWMFDNNQSQVDILNQRLAATAPRVPQTGLVENLI
;
A
#
# COMPACT_ATOMS: atom_id res chain seq x y z
N MET A 1 2.02 15.90 -21.36
CA MET A 1 3.45 16.08 -21.68
C MET A 1 3.70 17.47 -22.24
N ARG A 2 3.39 17.76 -23.51
CA ARG A 2 3.66 19.09 -24.13
C ARG A 2 3.04 20.30 -23.40
N ARG A 3 1.80 20.18 -22.90
CA ARG A 3 1.16 21.25 -22.09
C ARG A 3 1.77 21.47 -20.71
N ALA A 4 2.45 20.46 -20.18
CA ALA A 4 3.12 20.50 -18.87
C ALA A 4 4.65 20.63 -19.03
N ASP A 5 5.12 20.91 -20.25
CA ASP A 5 6.53 20.93 -20.65
C ASP A 5 7.37 19.71 -20.23
N LEU A 6 6.73 18.54 -20.19
CA LEU A 6 7.40 17.29 -19.83
C LEU A 6 7.86 16.53 -21.08
N ARG A 7 9.08 15.98 -21.02
CA ARG A 7 9.62 15.06 -22.03
C ARG A 7 8.66 13.92 -22.29
N TYR A 8 8.45 13.58 -23.57
CA TYR A 8 7.59 12.47 -23.95
C TYR A 8 8.06 11.13 -23.33
N ARG A 9 7.10 10.41 -22.74
CA ARG A 9 7.22 9.02 -22.26
C ARG A 9 6.04 8.24 -22.84
N LYS A 10 6.25 6.97 -23.17
CA LYS A 10 5.16 6.08 -23.59
C LYS A 10 4.17 5.91 -22.44
N ALA A 11 2.86 5.91 -22.73
CA ALA A 11 1.80 5.79 -21.73
C ALA A 11 1.97 4.57 -20.81
N TYR A 12 2.50 3.47 -21.34
CA TYR A 12 2.78 2.25 -20.59
C TYR A 12 3.71 2.45 -19.38
N GLN A 13 4.64 3.39 -19.45
CA GLN A 13 5.63 3.61 -18.38
C GLN A 13 4.99 4.12 -17.08
N PHE A 14 3.81 4.74 -17.16
CA PHE A 14 3.08 5.18 -15.98
C PHE A 14 2.44 4.05 -15.18
N ARG A 15 2.31 2.83 -15.75
CA ARG A 15 1.75 1.68 -15.04
C ARG A 15 2.54 1.35 -13.78
N HIS A 16 3.87 1.46 -13.86
CA HIS A 16 4.73 1.21 -12.70
C HIS A 16 4.56 2.26 -11.61
N THR A 17 4.53 3.54 -11.99
CA THR A 17 4.26 4.64 -11.06
C THR A 17 2.89 4.47 -10.39
N TYR A 18 1.86 4.14 -11.16
CA TYR A 18 0.51 3.90 -10.66
C TYR A 18 0.48 2.75 -9.65
N ALA A 19 1.12 1.62 -9.95
CA ALA A 19 1.19 0.48 -9.05
C ALA A 19 1.91 0.82 -7.74
N CYS A 20 3.10 1.44 -7.80
CA CYS A 20 3.84 1.83 -6.60
C CYS A 20 3.05 2.79 -5.72
N TRP A 21 2.43 3.83 -6.30
CA TRP A 21 1.66 4.81 -5.53
C TRP A 21 0.38 4.22 -4.93
N SER A 22 -0.29 3.34 -5.67
CA SER A 22 -1.49 2.66 -5.18
C SER A 22 -1.15 1.70 -4.04
N LEU A 23 -0.04 0.97 -4.15
CA LEU A 23 0.47 0.12 -3.08
C LEU A 23 0.91 0.95 -1.86
N ALA A 24 1.57 2.09 -2.06
CA ALA A 24 1.94 3.01 -0.98
C ALA A 24 0.71 3.48 -0.19
N ALA A 25 -0.38 3.77 -0.90
CA ALA A 25 -1.65 4.15 -0.29
C ALA A 25 -2.40 2.99 0.39
N GLY A 26 -1.86 1.76 0.33
CA GLY A 26 -2.46 0.58 0.95
C GLY A 26 -3.56 -0.09 0.11
N ALA A 27 -3.59 0.15 -1.21
CA ALA A 27 -4.58 -0.47 -2.09
C ALA A 27 -4.32 -1.97 -2.29
N ASN A 28 -5.40 -2.75 -2.45
CA ASN A 28 -5.33 -4.19 -2.65
C ASN A 28 -4.63 -4.55 -3.99
N PRO A 29 -3.60 -5.41 -4.00
CA PRO A 29 -2.92 -5.83 -5.23
C PRO A 29 -3.83 -6.40 -6.32
N ASN A 30 -4.92 -7.10 -5.95
CA ASN A 30 -5.91 -7.60 -6.91
C ASN A 30 -6.70 -6.48 -7.59
N PHE A 31 -7.02 -5.43 -6.84
CA PHE A 31 -7.68 -4.23 -7.38
C PHE A 31 -6.75 -3.50 -8.35
N ILE A 32 -5.48 -3.33 -7.99
CA ILE A 32 -4.46 -2.70 -8.85
C ILE A 32 -4.27 -3.52 -10.14
N ALA A 33 -4.21 -4.84 -10.03
CA ALA A 33 -4.08 -5.74 -11.17
C ALA A 33 -5.27 -5.62 -12.13
N ALA A 34 -6.49 -5.65 -11.61
CA ALA A 34 -7.71 -5.46 -12.41
C ALA A 34 -7.70 -4.09 -13.12
N GLN A 35 -7.31 -3.02 -12.43
CA GLN A 35 -7.24 -1.67 -13.02
C GLN A 35 -6.19 -1.54 -14.13
N MET A 36 -5.09 -2.30 -14.06
CA MET A 36 -4.06 -2.36 -15.10
C MET A 36 -4.39 -3.32 -16.25
N GLY A 37 -5.52 -4.03 -16.17
CA GLY A 37 -5.97 -5.01 -17.17
C GLY A 37 -5.26 -6.36 -17.07
N HIS A 38 -4.73 -6.72 -15.90
CA HIS A 38 -4.16 -8.04 -15.65
C HIS A 38 -5.25 -9.02 -15.21
N ALA A 39 -5.15 -10.27 -15.68
CA ALA A 39 -6.06 -11.35 -15.29
C ALA A 39 -5.86 -11.82 -13.84
N ASN A 40 -4.66 -11.60 -13.29
CA ASN A 40 -4.31 -11.96 -11.91
C ASN A 40 -3.33 -10.95 -11.30
N ALA A 41 -3.16 -11.02 -9.97
CA ALA A 41 -2.24 -10.17 -9.23
C ALA A 41 -0.80 -10.69 -9.19
N GLN A 42 -0.49 -11.80 -9.88
CA GLN A 42 0.82 -12.44 -9.80
C GLN A 42 1.93 -11.47 -10.20
N MET A 43 1.74 -10.72 -11.29
CA MET A 43 2.68 -9.68 -11.72
C MET A 43 2.91 -8.60 -10.65
N VAL A 44 1.87 -8.21 -9.89
CA VAL A 44 2.00 -7.19 -8.84
C VAL A 44 2.81 -7.74 -7.67
N TYR A 45 2.55 -8.98 -7.25
CA TYR A 45 3.31 -9.64 -6.19
C TYR A 45 4.76 -9.91 -6.58
N THR A 46 5.01 -10.35 -7.82
CA THR A 46 6.37 -10.63 -8.30
C THR A 46 7.20 -9.36 -8.45
N ILE A 47 6.64 -8.29 -9.01
CA ILE A 47 7.41 -7.06 -9.30
C ILE A 47 7.52 -6.16 -8.07
N TYR A 48 6.48 -6.07 -7.23
CA TYR A 48 6.45 -5.14 -6.11
C TYR A 48 6.50 -5.80 -4.74
N GLY A 49 6.56 -7.13 -4.64
CA GLY A 49 6.55 -7.83 -3.35
C GLY A 49 7.71 -7.42 -2.44
N ALA A 50 8.93 -7.28 -2.97
CA ALA A 50 10.07 -6.79 -2.21
C ALA A 50 9.84 -5.35 -1.69
N TRP A 51 9.33 -4.48 -2.55
CA TRP A 51 9.04 -3.08 -2.18
C TRP A 51 7.91 -2.98 -1.14
N MET A 52 6.89 -3.85 -1.21
CA MET A 52 5.82 -3.89 -0.20
C MET A 52 6.36 -4.21 1.20
N PHE A 53 7.32 -5.13 1.30
CA PHE A 53 7.97 -5.47 2.58
C PHE A 53 8.68 -4.26 3.19
N ASP A 54 9.46 -3.53 2.39
CA ASP A 54 10.17 -2.34 2.85
C ASP A 54 9.23 -1.21 3.30
N ASN A 55 7.99 -1.18 2.79
CA ASN A 55 6.98 -0.17 3.11
C ASN A 55 6.03 -0.57 4.24
N ASN A 56 6.26 -1.70 4.91
CA ASN A 56 5.40 -2.18 6.00
C ASN A 56 5.23 -1.15 7.12
N GLN A 57 6.30 -0.44 7.50
CA GLN A 57 6.22 0.57 8.56
C GLN A 57 5.25 1.71 8.20
N SER A 58 5.31 2.20 6.96
CA SER A 58 4.38 3.23 6.48
C SER A 58 2.93 2.75 6.50
N GLN A 59 2.68 1.47 6.23
CA GLN A 59 1.33 0.90 6.32
C GLN A 59 0.84 0.81 7.76
N VAL A 60 1.73 0.43 8.69
CA VAL A 60 1.44 0.44 10.13
C VAL A 60 1.10 1.86 10.60
N ASP A 61 1.82 2.87 10.12
CA ASP A 61 1.56 4.27 10.48
C ASP A 61 0.19 4.74 9.97
N ILE A 62 -0.18 4.38 8.73
CA ILE A 62 -1.52 4.64 8.16
C ILE A 62 -2.61 3.96 9.00
N LEU A 63 -2.40 2.72 9.42
CA LEU A 63 -3.34 1.99 10.28
C LEU A 63 -3.46 2.66 11.65
N ASN A 64 -2.35 2.99 12.28
CA ASN A 64 -2.32 3.66 13.58
C ASN A 64 -3.05 5.01 13.54
N GLN A 65 -2.87 5.79 12.47
CA GLN A 65 -3.58 7.06 12.30
C GLN A 65 -5.10 6.85 12.23
N ARG A 66 -5.57 5.85 11.46
CA ARG A 66 -7.01 5.55 11.31
C ARG A 66 -7.61 4.95 12.58
N LEU A 67 -6.88 4.03 13.21
CA LEU A 67 -7.31 3.34 14.42
C LEU A 67 -7.31 4.29 15.62
N ALA A 68 -6.32 5.18 15.76
CA ALA A 68 -6.31 6.16 16.85
C ALA A 68 -7.55 7.07 16.85
N ALA A 69 -8.14 7.33 15.68
CA ALA A 69 -9.36 8.11 15.55
C ALA A 69 -10.65 7.31 15.84
N THR A 70 -10.62 5.98 15.72
CA THR A 70 -11.84 5.14 15.69
C THR A 70 -11.91 4.13 16.82
N ALA A 71 -10.76 3.61 17.27
CA ALA A 71 -10.67 2.54 18.25
C ALA A 71 -10.82 3.10 19.67
N PRO A 72 -11.67 2.49 20.52
CA PRO A 72 -11.73 2.85 21.93
C PRO A 72 -10.38 2.55 22.59
N ARG A 73 -9.93 3.45 23.47
CA ARG A 73 -8.69 3.26 24.24
C ARG A 73 -8.89 2.12 25.23
N VAL A 74 -8.45 0.93 24.85
CA VAL A 74 -8.43 -0.24 25.73
C VAL A 74 -7.15 -0.15 26.57
N PRO A 75 -7.22 -0.23 27.92
CA PRO A 75 -6.03 -0.29 28.75
C PRO A 75 -5.21 -1.53 28.36
N GLN A 76 -3.93 -1.33 28.04
CA GLN A 76 -3.00 -2.45 27.75
C GLN A 76 -2.54 -3.16 29.03
N THR A 77 -2.87 -2.60 30.19
CA THR A 77 -2.47 -3.08 31.51
C THR A 77 -3.57 -3.96 32.09
N GLY A 78 -3.41 -5.28 32.07
CA GLY A 78 -4.34 -6.17 32.77
C GLY A 78 -4.29 -7.67 32.46
N LEU A 79 -3.48 -8.14 31.50
CA LEU A 79 -3.45 -9.57 31.12
C LEU A 79 -2.20 -10.33 31.58
N VAL A 80 -1.23 -9.68 32.23
CA VAL A 80 0.05 -10.31 32.62
C VAL A 80 0.27 -10.47 34.13
N GLU A 81 -0.63 -9.95 34.98
CA GLU A 81 -0.44 -9.99 36.45
C GLU A 81 -1.17 -11.14 37.17
N ASN A 82 -1.92 -11.99 36.46
CA ASN A 82 -2.67 -13.11 37.06
C ASN A 82 -2.15 -14.51 36.67
N LEU A 83 -0.87 -14.63 36.31
CA LEU A 83 -0.27 -15.91 35.89
C LEU A 83 1.14 -16.17 36.46
N ILE A 84 1.45 -15.60 37.63
CA ILE A 84 2.55 -15.98 38.52
C ILE A 84 1.97 -16.01 39.94
#